data_AF-A0A2P4P945-F1
#
_entry.id   AF-A0A2P4P945-F1
#
_cell.length_a   1.000
_cell.length_b   1.000
_cell.length_c   1.000
_cell.angle_alpha   90.00
_cell.angle_beta   90.00
_cell.angle_gamma   90.00
#
_symmetry.space_group_name_H-M   'P 1'
#
loop_
_entity.id
_entity.type
_entity.pdbx_description
1 polymer ?
#
loop_
_entity_poly.entity_id
_entity_poly.type
_entity_poly.pdbx_seq_one_letter_code
_entity_poly.pdbx_strand_id
1 'polypeptide(L)'
;ATFGHLRTAIKDAKQNAFVGIDADRLTLWRVDIIQTKENQEVIVKEHKGVELHSFESVGSYFQETPTGTNIRIIVEPPPPATTGKRKAEDS
;
A
#
# COMPACT_ATOMS: atom_id res chain seq x y z
N ALA A 1 -18.27 0.61 1.16
CA ALA A 1 -16.92 0.42 1.72
C ALA A 1 -15.97 1.43 1.08
N THR A 2 -15.13 2.08 1.88
CA THR A 2 -14.10 3.02 1.39
C THR A 2 -12.71 2.41 1.53
N PHE A 3 -11.71 2.97 0.86
CA PHE A 3 -10.33 2.53 1.04
C PHE A 3 -9.79 2.81 2.44
N GLY A 4 -10.31 3.80 3.15
CA GLY A 4 -10.01 4.00 4.58
C GLY A 4 -10.37 2.77 5.42
N HIS A 5 -11.56 2.19 5.23
CA HIS A 5 -11.96 0.95 5.90
C HIS A 5 -11.07 -0.23 5.50
N LEU A 6 -10.64 -0.30 4.22
CA LEU A 6 -9.73 -1.34 3.75
C LEU A 6 -8.35 -1.24 4.41
N ARG A 7 -7.80 -0.03 4.60
CA ARG A 7 -6.52 0.18 5.31
C ARG A 7 -6.59 -0.36 6.74
N THR A 8 -7.66 -0.04 7.47
CA THR A 8 -7.87 -0.54 8.83
C THR A 8 -7.92 -2.07 8.85
N ALA A 9 -8.71 -2.67 7.96
CA ALA A 9 -8.83 -4.13 7.89
C ALA A 9 -7.49 -4.82 7.56
N ILE A 10 -6.68 -4.25 6.67
CA ILE A 10 -5.35 -4.77 6.32
C ILE A 10 -4.41 -4.71 7.52
N LYS A 11 -4.37 -3.57 8.22
CA LYS A 11 -3.54 -3.42 9.43
C LYS A 11 -3.95 -4.43 10.50
N ASP A 12 -5.24 -4.63 10.72
CA ASP A 12 -5.75 -5.57 11.71
C ASP A 12 -5.46 -7.03 11.34
N ALA A 13 -5.47 -7.37 10.05
CA ALA A 13 -5.08 -8.70 9.58
C ALA A 13 -3.56 -8.94 9.62
N LYS A 14 -2.75 -7.89 9.49
CA LYS A 14 -1.28 -7.97 9.41
C LYS A 14 -0.59 -7.12 10.50
N GLN A 15 -1.11 -7.17 11.72
CA GLN A 15 -0.65 -6.31 12.84
C GLN A 15 0.88 -6.36 13.05
N ASN A 16 1.47 -7.54 12.95
CA ASN A 16 2.92 -7.72 13.12
C ASN A 16 3.75 -7.06 12.01
N ALA A 17 3.24 -7.00 10.78
CA ALA A 17 3.94 -6.39 9.66
C ALA A 17 3.88 -4.86 9.68
N PHE A 18 2.86 -4.29 10.33
CA PHE A 18 2.60 -2.85 10.41
C PHE A 18 2.62 -2.33 11.85
N VAL A 19 3.43 -2.95 12.71
CA VAL A 19 3.58 -2.52 14.11
C VAL A 19 4.11 -1.08 14.16
N GLY A 20 3.48 -0.24 14.98
CA GLY A 20 3.86 1.17 15.11
C GLY A 20 3.51 2.06 13.91
N ILE A 21 2.76 1.55 12.94
CA ILE A 21 2.26 2.31 11.79
C ILE A 21 0.74 2.44 11.91
N ASP A 22 0.26 3.68 11.90
CA ASP A 22 -1.18 3.96 11.88
C ASP A 22 -1.79 3.60 10.52
N ALA A 23 -3.03 3.14 10.51
CA ALA A 23 -3.68 2.64 9.29
C ALA A 23 -3.82 3.71 8.20
N ASP A 24 -4.02 4.98 8.60
CA ASP A 24 -4.11 6.13 7.71
C ASP A 24 -2.79 6.42 7.00
N ARG A 25 -1.65 6.00 7.57
CA ARG A 25 -0.31 6.16 7.01
C ARG A 25 0.06 5.09 5.98
N LEU A 26 -0.80 4.10 5.76
CA LEU A 26 -0.61 3.10 4.71
C LEU A 26 -1.00 3.67 3.35
N THR A 27 -0.14 3.51 2.36
CA THR A 27 -0.45 3.83 0.97
C THR A 27 -0.98 2.57 0.26
N LEU A 28 -2.10 2.71 -0.44
CA LEU A 28 -2.72 1.63 -1.22
C LEU A 28 -2.59 1.94 -2.70
N TRP A 29 -2.19 0.95 -3.49
CA TRP A 29 -2.04 1.06 -4.94
C TRP A 29 -2.87 0.00 -5.67
N ARG A 30 -3.77 0.40 -6.56
CA ARG A 30 -4.44 -0.51 -7.50
C ARG A 30 -3.50 -0.81 -8.66
N VAL A 31 -3.13 -2.06 -8.84
CA VAL A 31 -2.26 -2.49 -9.96
C VAL A 31 -3.05 -3.31 -10.98
N ASP A 32 -2.89 -2.96 -12.25
CA ASP A 32 -3.56 -3.64 -13.38
C ASP A 32 -2.53 -4.35 -14.24
N ILE A 33 -2.01 -5.46 -13.72
CA ILE A 33 -0.90 -6.17 -14.32
C ILE A 33 -1.20 -7.66 -14.22
N ILE A 34 -0.91 -8.44 -15.25
CA ILE A 34 -0.88 -9.90 -15.18
C ILE A 34 0.39 -10.30 -14.44
N GLN A 35 0.24 -11.02 -13.32
CA GLN A 35 1.36 -11.40 -12.47
C GLN A 35 1.74 -12.80 -12.89
N THR A 36 2.81 -12.87 -13.66
CA THR A 36 3.48 -14.13 -13.98
C THR A 36 4.56 -14.39 -12.94
N LYS A 37 5.08 -15.63 -12.87
CA LYS A 37 6.18 -15.95 -11.95
C LYS A 37 7.41 -15.08 -12.20
N GLU A 38 7.66 -14.69 -13.45
CA GLU A 38 8.80 -13.85 -13.83
C GLU A 38 8.64 -12.38 -13.39
N ASN A 39 7.41 -11.89 -13.27
CA ASN A 39 7.14 -10.46 -13.07
C ASN A 39 6.79 -10.10 -11.62
N GLN A 40 6.78 -11.08 -10.69
CA GLN A 40 6.42 -10.83 -9.29
C GLN A 40 7.29 -9.76 -8.63
N GLU A 41 8.60 -9.78 -8.84
CA GLU A 41 9.53 -8.87 -8.18
C GLU A 41 9.57 -7.47 -8.80
N VAL A 42 9.37 -7.36 -10.11
CA VAL A 42 9.39 -6.08 -10.85
C VAL A 42 8.16 -5.23 -10.52
N ILE A 43 7.00 -5.88 -10.37
CA ILE A 43 5.73 -5.22 -10.07
C ILE A 43 5.76 -4.53 -8.70
N VAL A 44 6.46 -5.11 -7.72
CA VAL A 44 6.61 -4.54 -6.37
C VAL A 44 7.47 -3.27 -6.38
N LYS A 45 8.39 -3.12 -7.34
CA LYS A 45 9.37 -2.01 -7.36
C LYS A 45 8.91 -0.76 -8.11
N GLU A 46 8.06 -0.90 -9.13
CA GLU A 46 7.72 0.21 -10.03
C GLU A 46 6.31 0.78 -9.87
N HIS A 47 5.50 0.25 -8.93
CA HIS A 47 4.16 0.77 -8.59
C HIS A 47 3.37 1.25 -9.82
N LYS A 48 3.26 0.42 -10.87
CA LYS A 48 2.57 0.78 -12.13
C LYS A 48 1.05 0.90 -11.98
N GLY A 49 0.60 1.33 -10.82
CA GLY A 49 -0.79 1.39 -10.39
C GLY A 49 -1.24 2.80 -10.06
N VAL A 50 -2.52 2.89 -9.68
CA VAL A 50 -3.17 4.14 -9.26
C VAL A 50 -3.21 4.17 -7.73
N GLU A 51 -2.81 5.27 -7.11
CA GLU A 51 -2.94 5.47 -5.67
C GLU A 51 -4.43 5.54 -5.28
N LEU A 52 -4.80 4.89 -4.18
CA LEU A 52 -6.17 4.80 -3.68
C LEU A 52 -6.32 5.63 -2.39
N HIS A 53 -7.08 6.71 -2.48
CA HIS A 53 -7.26 7.63 -1.36
C HIS A 53 -8.36 7.17 -0.39
N SER A 54 -8.20 7.49 0.90
CA SER A 54 -9.05 6.96 1.98
C SER A 54 -10.54 7.28 1.84
N PHE A 55 -10.87 8.44 1.26
CA PHE A 55 -12.25 8.90 1.07
C PHE A 55 -12.92 8.27 -0.16
N GLU A 56 -12.14 7.65 -1.05
CA GLU A 56 -12.68 7.06 -2.27
C GLU A 56 -13.38 5.73 -1.98
N SER A 57 -14.41 5.46 -2.77
CA SER A 57 -15.18 4.23 -2.68
C SER A 57 -14.44 3.12 -3.39
N VAL A 58 -14.42 1.92 -2.81
CA VAL A 58 -13.92 0.72 -3.51
C VAL A 58 -14.68 0.52 -4.82
N GLY A 59 -15.98 0.82 -4.82
CA GLY A 59 -16.85 0.68 -5.98
C GLY A 59 -16.54 1.63 -7.14
N SER A 60 -15.78 2.72 -6.96
CA SER A 60 -15.41 3.59 -8.10
C SER A 60 -14.23 3.06 -8.90
N TYR A 61 -13.40 2.20 -8.29
CA TYR A 61 -12.18 1.66 -8.91
C TYR A 61 -12.33 0.22 -9.41
N PHE A 62 -13.39 -0.45 -8.98
CA PHE A 62 -13.71 -1.84 -9.32
C PHE A 62 -15.16 -1.95 -9.80
N GLN A 63 -15.54 -1.09 -10.75
CA GLN A 63 -16.89 -1.04 -11.35
C GLN A 63 -17.14 -2.18 -12.33
N GLU A 64 -16.14 -2.47 -13.16
CA GLU A 64 -16.21 -3.56 -14.13
C GLU A 64 -15.76 -4.86 -13.46
N THR A 65 -16.42 -5.97 -13.78
CA THR A 65 -15.93 -7.31 -13.43
C THR A 65 -14.53 -7.41 -14.01
N PRO A 66 -13.48 -7.50 -13.19
CA PRO A 66 -12.13 -7.43 -13.71
C PRO A 66 -11.95 -8.57 -14.72
N THR A 67 -11.46 -8.23 -15.92
CA THR A 67 -11.15 -9.22 -16.98
C THR A 67 -10.11 -10.23 -16.50
N GLY A 68 -9.37 -9.91 -15.44
CA GLY A 68 -8.60 -10.86 -14.64
C GLY A 68 -9.37 -11.31 -13.39
N THR A 69 -9.28 -12.59 -13.05
CA THR A 69 -10.02 -13.26 -11.95
C THR A 69 -9.80 -12.66 -10.54
N ASN A 70 -8.91 -11.67 -10.35
CA ASN A 70 -8.51 -11.20 -9.02
C ASN A 70 -8.28 -9.68 -8.95
N ILE A 71 -8.75 -9.06 -7.87
CA ILE A 71 -8.42 -7.69 -7.45
C ILE A 71 -7.01 -7.69 -6.85
N ARG A 72 -6.18 -6.70 -7.21
CA ARG A 72 -4.78 -6.61 -6.76
C ARG A 72 -4.47 -5.23 -6.20
N ILE A 73 -4.01 -5.22 -4.95
CA ILE A 73 -3.68 -4.01 -4.21
C ILE A 73 -2.33 -4.21 -3.54
N ILE A 74 -1.40 -3.29 -3.79
CA ILE A 74 -0.12 -3.20 -3.07
C ILE A 74 -0.33 -2.27 -1.87
N VAL A 75 0.21 -2.67 -0.71
CA VAL A 75 0.11 -1.92 0.55
C VAL A 75 1.51 -1.55 0.97
N GLU A 76 1.77 -0.27 1.15
CA GLU A 76 3.08 0.23 1.52
C GLU A 76 3.06 0.98 2.85
N PRO A 77 4.04 0.71 3.73
CA PRO A 77 4.28 1.53 4.91
C PRO A 77 4.92 2.87 4.50
N PRO A 78 4.83 3.90 5.36
CA PRO A 78 5.55 5.14 5.14
C PRO A 78 7.07 4.88 5.17
N PRO A 79 7.88 5.70 4.47
CA PRO A 79 9.33 5.58 4.51
C PRO A 79 9.86 5.65 5.96
N PRO A 80 10.91 4.90 6.31
CA PRO A 80 11.52 5.02 7.63
C PRO A 80 11.97 6.47 7.87
N ALA A 81 11.67 7.01 9.05
CA ALA A 81 12.18 8.32 9.41
C ALA A 81 13.71 8.26 9.47
N THR A 82 14.39 8.99 8.58
CA THR A 82 15.85 9.11 8.59
C THR A 82 16.24 9.80 9.90
N THR A 83 16.73 9.04 10.88
CA THR A 83 17.25 9.61 12.13
C THR A 83 18.54 10.34 11.79
N GLY A 84 18.46 11.67 11.63
CA GLY A 84 19.62 12.53 11.44
C GLY A 84 20.60 12.34 12.59
N LYS A 85 21.84 11.94 12.26
CA LYS A 85 22.96 11.89 13.22
C LYS A 85 23.15 13.31 13.77
N ARG A 86 22.83 13.53 15.06
CA ARG A 86 23.23 14.75 15.76
C ARG A 86 24.76 14.80 15.76
N LYS A 87 25.35 15.81 15.14
CA LYS A 87 26.77 16.14 15.29
C LYS A 87 26.99 16.38 16.79
N ALA A 88 27.84 15.58 17.42
CA ALA A 88 28.37 15.92 18.74
C ALA A 88 29.28 17.14 18.53
N GLU A 89 28.85 18.29 19.04
CA GLU A 89 29.71 19.44 19.23
C GLU A 89 30.38 19.23 20.59
N ASP A 90 31.66 18.85 20.53
CA ASP A 90 32.55 18.67 21.67
C ASP A 90 32.97 20.05 22.18
N SER A 91 32.87 20.23 23.50
CA SER A 91 33.10 21.49 24.22
C SER A 91 34.55 21.70 24.60
#